data_AF-A0A8W4FCI3-F1
#
_entry.id   AF-A0A8W4FCI3-F1
#
_cell.length_a   1.000
_cell.length_b   1.000
_cell.length_c   1.000
_cell.angle_alpha   90.00
_cell.angle_beta   90.00
_cell.angle_gamma   90.00
#
_symmetry.space_group_name_H-M   'P 1'
#
loop_
_entity.id
_entity.type
_entity.pdbx_description
1 polymer ?
#
loop_
_entity_poly.entity_id
_entity_poly.type
_entity_poly.pdbx_seq_one_letter_code
_entity_poly.pdbx_strand_id
1 'polypeptide(L)'
;MKWTGVLLLLWAVLLLISEGNCDVCPKLKETIALFVAGDYEDYMAKVRENNSNPFIQDSLQKLKICMDRTLTQEDMQNALNIMVGQARPPC
;
A
#
# COMPACT_ATOMS: atom_id res chain seq x y z
N MET A 1 16.38 -44.33 -9.56
CA MET A 1 15.02 -43.77 -9.75
C MET A 1 14.39 -43.14 -8.50
N LYS A 2 15.08 -42.98 -7.35
CA LYS A 2 14.46 -42.46 -6.11
C LYS A 2 14.68 -40.96 -5.86
N TRP A 3 15.65 -40.34 -6.53
CA TRP A 3 16.08 -38.96 -6.28
C TRP A 3 15.32 -37.93 -7.11
N THR A 4 14.94 -38.29 -8.34
CA THR A 4 14.20 -37.41 -9.25
C THR A 4 12.82 -37.02 -8.71
N GLY A 5 12.10 -37.94 -8.06
CA GLY A 5 10.81 -37.64 -7.43
C GLY A 5 10.95 -36.71 -6.23
N VAL A 6 11.98 -36.90 -5.40
CA VAL A 6 12.27 -36.03 -4.25
C VAL A 6 12.64 -34.62 -4.72
N LEU A 7 13.41 -34.49 -5.80
CA LEU A 7 13.80 -33.19 -6.35
C LEU A 7 12.59 -32.39 -6.88
N LEU A 8 11.66 -33.08 -7.55
CA LEU A 8 10.42 -32.47 -8.05
C LEU A 8 9.51 -32.00 -6.91
N LEU A 9 9.37 -32.81 -5.87
CA LEU A 9 8.60 -32.44 -4.68
C LEU A 9 9.24 -31.25 -3.95
N LEU A 10 10.57 -31.22 -3.81
CA LEU A 10 11.27 -30.09 -3.20
C LEU A 10 11.04 -28.80 -3.99
N TRP A 11 11.11 -28.85 -5.32
CA TRP A 11 10.88 -27.67 -6.17
C TRP A 11 9.43 -27.18 -6.09
N ALA A 12 8.45 -28.08 -6.10
CA ALA A 12 7.05 -27.72 -5.88
C ALA A 12 6.83 -27.07 -4.51
N VAL A 13 7.49 -27.57 -3.46
CA VAL A 13 7.46 -26.94 -2.14
C VAL A 13 8.12 -25.56 -2.19
N LEU A 14 9.29 -25.38 -2.82
CA LEU A 14 9.89 -24.03 -2.97
C LEU A 14 8.97 -23.03 -3.69
N LEU A 15 8.17 -23.49 -4.66
CA LEU A 15 7.18 -22.65 -5.33
C LEU A 15 5.97 -22.35 -4.44
N LEU A 16 5.57 -23.27 -3.57
CA LEU A 16 4.49 -23.09 -2.60
C LEU A 16 4.90 -22.20 -1.41
N ILE A 17 6.17 -22.23 -0.99
CA ILE A 17 6.72 -21.32 0.02
C ILE A 17 7.27 -20.03 -0.60
N SER A 18 7.18 -19.87 -1.93
CA SER A 18 7.47 -18.59 -2.57
C SER A 18 6.32 -17.64 -2.25
N GLU A 19 6.31 -17.13 -1.02
CA GLU A 19 5.46 -16.02 -0.60
C GLU A 19 5.63 -14.91 -1.66
N GLY A 20 4.54 -14.59 -2.35
CA GLY A 20 4.53 -13.40 -3.21
C GLY A 20 4.89 -12.19 -2.35
N ASN A 21 5.53 -11.18 -2.93
CA ASN A 21 5.74 -9.93 -2.20
C ASN A 21 4.36 -9.33 -1.88
N CYS A 22 3.89 -9.55 -0.66
CA CYS A 22 2.60 -9.09 -0.16
C CYS A 22 2.66 -7.65 0.36
N ASP A 23 3.76 -6.95 0.08
CA ASP A 23 3.82 -5.52 0.28
C ASP A 23 2.87 -4.78 -0.66
N VAL A 24 2.28 -3.73 -0.11
CA VAL A 24 1.64 -2.70 -0.93
C VAL A 24 2.70 -2.15 -1.88
N CYS A 25 2.36 -2.05 -3.18
CA CYS A 25 3.23 -1.46 -4.19
C CYS A 25 3.86 -0.16 -3.65
N PRO A 26 5.19 0.03 -3.72
CA PRO A 26 5.86 1.16 -3.09
C PRO A 26 5.26 2.53 -3.46
N LYS A 27 4.86 2.72 -4.73
CA LYS A 27 4.21 3.95 -5.20
C LYS A 27 2.83 4.16 -4.55
N LEU A 28 2.09 3.07 -4.32
CA LEU A 28 0.80 3.11 -3.62
C LEU A 28 1.00 3.37 -2.13
N LYS A 29 2.01 2.77 -1.51
CA LYS A 29 2.38 3.01 -0.11
C LYS A 29 2.73 4.48 0.15
N GLU A 30 3.51 5.10 -0.73
CA GLU A 30 3.82 6.52 -0.71
C GLU A 30 2.56 7.40 -0.84
N THR A 31 1.67 7.05 -1.78
CA THR A 31 0.43 7.80 -2.01
C THR A 31 -0.52 7.72 -0.80
N ILE A 32 -0.63 6.54 -0.17
CA ILE A 32 -1.41 6.35 1.06
C ILE A 32 -0.81 7.17 2.21
N ALA A 33 0.52 7.18 2.36
CA ALA A 33 1.17 7.98 3.39
C ALA A 33 0.89 9.49 3.22
N LEU A 34 1.00 10.00 1.98
CA LEU A 34 0.66 11.39 1.65
C LEU A 34 -0.81 11.71 1.92
N PHE A 35 -1.71 10.79 1.57
CA PHE A 35 -3.14 10.97 1.80
C PHE A 35 -3.48 11.06 3.28
N VAL A 36 -2.89 10.20 4.11
CA VAL A 36 -3.25 10.04 5.53
C VAL A 36 -2.60 11.09 6.42
N ALA A 37 -1.32 11.40 6.19
CA ALA A 37 -0.55 12.24 7.11
C ALA A 37 0.35 13.27 6.40
N GLY A 38 0.34 13.29 5.07
CA GLY A 38 1.11 14.25 4.29
C GLY A 38 0.44 15.62 4.22
N ASP A 39 1.23 16.60 3.81
CA ASP A 39 0.70 17.93 3.48
C ASP A 39 -0.30 17.84 2.32
N TYR A 40 -1.29 18.73 2.35
CA TYR A 40 -2.32 18.79 1.33
C TYR A 40 -1.75 19.00 -0.09
N GLU A 41 -0.79 19.91 -0.26
CA GLU A 41 -0.24 20.19 -1.59
C GLU A 41 0.66 19.06 -2.09
N ASP A 42 1.39 18.40 -1.20
CA ASP A 42 2.22 17.23 -1.56
C ASP A 42 1.34 16.07 -2.06
N TYR A 43 0.23 15.80 -1.36
CA TYR A 43 -0.75 14.81 -1.82
C TYR A 43 -1.38 15.21 -3.16
N MET A 44 -1.80 16.48 -3.32
CA MET A 44 -2.42 16.93 -4.55
C MET A 44 -1.45 16.98 -5.73
N ALA A 45 -0.16 17.25 -5.50
CA ALA A 45 0.89 17.12 -6.52
C ALA A 45 0.97 15.68 -7.03
N LYS A 46 0.95 14.70 -6.13
CA LYS A 46 0.96 13.27 -6.49
C LYS A 46 -0.28 12.85 -7.27
N VAL A 47 -1.45 13.37 -6.90
CA VAL A 47 -2.72 13.13 -7.62
C VAL A 47 -2.64 13.66 -9.05
N ARG A 48 -2.14 14.89 -9.23
CA ARG A 48 -1.99 15.52 -10.55
C ARG A 48 -0.94 14.83 -11.42
N GLU A 49 0.14 14.30 -10.81
CA GLU A 49 1.16 13.48 -11.51
C GLU A 49 0.54 12.22 -12.12
N ASN A 50 -0.34 11.54 -11.38
CA ASN A 50 -0.83 10.20 -11.73
C ASN A 50 -2.14 10.20 -12.52
N ASN A 51 -2.93 11.28 -12.48
CA ASN A 51 -4.25 11.30 -13.11
C ASN A 51 -4.61 12.71 -13.57
N SER A 52 -5.00 12.87 -14.84
CA SER A 52 -5.39 14.15 -15.44
C SER A 52 -6.91 14.38 -15.51
N ASN A 53 -7.73 13.43 -15.03
CA ASN A 53 -9.18 13.55 -15.05
C ASN A 53 -9.65 14.52 -13.93
N PRO A 54 -10.28 15.66 -14.29
CA PRO A 54 -10.65 16.68 -13.30
C PRO A 54 -11.69 16.20 -12.29
N PHE A 55 -12.56 15.26 -12.65
CA PHE A 55 -13.56 14.70 -11.73
C PHE A 55 -12.93 13.80 -10.67
N ILE A 56 -11.88 13.07 -11.04
CA ILE A 56 -11.11 12.25 -10.10
C ILE A 56 -10.33 13.15 -9.16
N GLN A 57 -9.65 14.17 -9.70
CA GLN A 57 -8.88 15.12 -8.87
C GLN A 57 -9.75 15.87 -7.87
N ASP A 58 -10.91 16.40 -8.28
CA ASP A 58 -11.86 17.09 -7.40
C ASP A 58 -12.39 16.16 -6.29
N SER A 59 -12.65 14.89 -6.63
CA SER A 59 -13.10 13.91 -5.64
C SER A 59 -12.02 13.59 -4.62
N LEU A 60 -10.78 13.41 -5.07
CA LEU A 60 -9.63 13.12 -4.20
C LEU A 60 -9.26 14.32 -3.32
N GLN A 61 -9.41 15.55 -3.84
CA GLN A 61 -9.28 16.78 -3.07
C GLN A 61 -10.30 16.82 -1.92
N LYS A 62 -11.58 16.59 -2.22
CA LYS A 62 -12.65 16.59 -1.20
C LYS A 62 -12.40 15.53 -0.12
N LEU A 63 -11.92 14.35 -0.51
CA LEU A 63 -11.56 13.29 0.42
C LEU A 63 -10.40 13.70 1.35
N LYS A 64 -9.33 14.30 0.81
CA LYS A 64 -8.20 14.77 1.64
C LYS A 64 -8.64 15.84 2.64
N ILE A 65 -9.40 16.83 2.18
CA ILE A 65 -9.95 17.89 3.06
C ILE A 65 -10.82 17.30 4.17
N CYS A 66 -11.63 16.28 3.85
CA CYS A 66 -12.47 15.61 4.84
C CYS A 66 -11.62 14.90 5.89
N MET A 67 -10.63 14.12 5.46
CA MET A 67 -9.75 13.42 6.40
C MET A 67 -8.96 14.36 7.29
N ASP A 68 -8.36 15.41 6.72
CA ASP A 68 -7.53 16.38 7.47
C ASP A 68 -8.33 17.11 8.56
N ARG A 69 -9.64 17.26 8.36
CA ARG A 69 -10.55 17.88 9.34
C ARG A 69 -11.10 16.90 10.37
N THR A 70 -11.12 15.62 10.05
CA THR A 70 -11.84 14.60 10.83
C THR A 70 -10.90 13.77 11.69
N LEU A 71 -9.77 13.37 11.13
CA LEU A 71 -8.82 12.50 11.81
C LEU A 71 -7.96 13.32 12.76
N THR A 72 -7.81 12.82 13.97
CA THR A 72 -6.80 13.34 14.89
C THR A 72 -5.41 12.87 14.46
N GLN A 73 -4.37 13.50 15.02
CA GLN A 73 -3.00 13.05 14.80
C GLN A 73 -2.77 11.59 15.23
N GLU A 74 -3.45 11.15 16.30
CA GLU A 74 -3.42 9.76 16.74
C GLU A 74 -4.03 8.82 15.70
N ASP A 75 -5.19 9.17 15.15
CA ASP A 75 -5.85 8.38 14.10
C ASP A 75 -4.96 8.25 12.86
N MET A 76 -4.31 9.34 12.43
CA MET A 76 -3.39 9.35 11.30
C MET A 76 -2.19 8.43 11.55
N GLN A 77 -1.59 8.50 12.74
CA GLN A 77 -0.44 7.66 13.09
C GLN A 77 -0.84 6.18 13.17
N ASN A 78 -2.00 5.87 13.73
CA ASN A 78 -2.53 4.51 13.79
C ASN A 78 -2.82 3.97 12.38
N ALA A 79 -3.43 4.79 11.53
CA ALA A 79 -3.69 4.47 10.13
C ALA A 79 -2.40 4.16 9.35
N LEU A 80 -1.35 4.99 9.52
CA LEU A 80 -0.02 4.70 8.97
C LEU A 80 0.55 3.38 9.49
N ASN A 81 0.48 3.11 10.79
CA ASN A 81 1.00 1.88 11.36
C ASN A 81 0.29 0.63 10.78
N ILE A 82 -1.01 0.70 10.53
CA ILE A 82 -1.81 -0.41 9.97
C ILE A 82 -1.56 -0.60 8.46
N MET A 83 -1.45 0.50 7.71
CA MET A 83 -1.38 0.46 6.25
C MET A 83 0.07 0.39 5.71
N VAL A 84 1.01 0.96 6.44
CA VAL A 84 2.41 1.17 6.04
C VAL A 84 3.37 0.38 6.95
N GLY A 85 2.98 0.07 8.19
CA GLY A 85 3.77 -0.66 9.19
C GLY A 85 3.89 -2.18 8.96
N GLN A 86 4.94 -2.75 9.55
CA GLN A 86 5.53 -4.07 9.23
C GLN A 86 4.89 -5.29 9.92
N ALA A 87 3.63 -5.22 10.37
CA ALA A 87 2.99 -6.40 10.92
C ALA A 87 2.02 -6.99 9.90
N ARG A 88 2.48 -7.91 9.06
CA ARG A 88 1.55 -8.81 8.35
C ARG A 88 1.93 -10.29 8.42
N PRO A 89 0.91 -11.16 8.60
CA PRO A 89 1.03 -12.62 8.63
C PRO A 89 1.50 -13.17 7.27
N PRO A 90 1.86 -14.46 7.20
CA PRO A 90 2.09 -15.12 5.91
C PRO A 90 0.86 -14.93 5.01
N CYS A 91 1.12 -14.52 3.77
CA CYS A 91 0.31 -15.02 2.67
C CYS A 91 0.55 -16.54 2.59
#